data_AF-W7E049-F1
#
_entry.id   AF-W7E049-F1
#
_cell.length_a   1.000
_cell.length_b   1.000
_cell.length_c   1.000
_cell.angle_alpha   90.00
_cell.angle_beta   90.00
_cell.angle_gamma   90.00
#
_symmetry.space_group_name_H-M   'P 1'
#
loop_
_entity.id
_entity.type
_entity.pdbx_description
1 polymer ?
#
loop_
_entity_poly.entity_id
_entity_poly.type
_entity_poly.pdbx_seq_one_letter_code
_entity_poly.pdbx_strand_id
1 'polypeptide(L)'
;THILCSACMELHPRFDALELSCKRSTEDSAHAYCRTCLSDLFHTSLADTTLFPPRCCGKSLPMPLCKQLCPPSLMAEYEDKQMELTTPNPVYCSNRSCAKFIKPCNITADIAVCQTCQKETCAICRNPRHNGVCPKDPSVQALIEVATKEEWQQCPNCRTLVELTVGCYHMRCRCGTEFCYICAKPWKTCPYPH
;
A
#
# COMPACT_ATOMS: atom_id res chain seq x y z
N THR A 1 -41.79 -20.10 -3.13
CA THR A 1 -42.04 -18.80 -3.79
C THR A 1 -40.80 -18.43 -4.60
N HIS A 2 -40.97 -17.87 -5.79
CA HIS A 2 -39.88 -17.48 -6.69
C HIS A 2 -39.77 -15.95 -6.80
N ILE A 3 -38.62 -15.46 -7.26
CA ILE A 3 -38.35 -14.05 -7.54
C ILE A 3 -37.55 -13.92 -8.84
N LEU A 4 -37.79 -12.86 -9.60
CA LEU A 4 -37.11 -12.57 -10.85
C LEU A 4 -35.76 -11.90 -10.57
N CYS A 5 -34.68 -12.44 -11.13
CA CYS A 5 -33.36 -11.83 -11.05
C CYS A 5 -33.27 -10.62 -11.99
N SER A 6 -32.83 -9.47 -11.48
CA SER A 6 -32.70 -8.21 -12.24
C SER A 6 -31.53 -8.19 -13.23
N ALA A 7 -30.67 -9.23 -13.23
CA ALA A 7 -29.52 -9.32 -14.13
C ALA A 7 -29.73 -10.34 -15.26
N CYS A 8 -30.09 -11.59 -14.95
CA CYS A 8 -30.34 -12.62 -15.96
C CYS A 8 -31.80 -12.69 -16.43
N MET A 9 -32.73 -12.01 -15.76
CA MET A 9 -34.18 -12.05 -16.06
C MET A 9 -34.80 -13.46 -15.93
N GLU A 10 -34.24 -14.32 -15.09
CA GLU A 10 -34.76 -15.66 -14.80
C GLU A 10 -35.38 -15.75 -13.39
N LEU A 11 -36.29 -16.70 -13.19
CA LEU A 11 -36.94 -16.96 -11.90
C LEU A 11 -36.11 -17.90 -11.04
N HIS A 12 -35.79 -17.46 -9.82
CA HIS A 12 -35.06 -18.27 -8.84
C HIS A 12 -35.84 -18.43 -7.54
N PRO A 13 -35.63 -19.51 -6.78
CA PRO A 13 -36.22 -19.65 -5.46
C PRO A 13 -35.82 -18.49 -4.55
N ARG A 14 -36.76 -17.92 -3.79
CA ARG A 14 -36.47 -16.73 -2.94
C ARG A 14 -35.36 -16.94 -1.91
N PHE A 15 -35.16 -18.17 -1.43
CA PHE A 15 -34.08 -18.49 -0.49
C PHE A 15 -32.70 -18.50 -1.16
N ASP A 16 -32.66 -18.56 -2.50
CA ASP A 16 -31.45 -18.66 -3.33
C ASP A 16 -31.19 -17.36 -4.12
N ALA A 17 -31.80 -16.27 -3.69
CA ALA A 17 -31.67 -14.95 -4.29
C ALA A 17 -31.59 -13.87 -3.23
N LEU A 18 -30.79 -12.83 -3.51
CA LEU A 18 -30.70 -11.63 -2.70
C LEU A 18 -31.80 -10.67 -3.11
N GLU A 19 -32.81 -10.48 -2.27
CA GLU A 19 -33.82 -9.45 -2.44
C GLU A 19 -33.36 -8.12 -1.81
N LEU A 20 -33.49 -7.03 -2.56
CA LEU A 20 -33.04 -5.69 -2.15
C LEU A 20 -34.22 -4.75 -1.91
N SER A 21 -34.00 -3.70 -1.15
CA SER A 21 -35.02 -2.66 -0.93
C SER A 21 -35.04 -1.58 -2.01
N CYS A 22 -34.16 -1.65 -3.02
CA CYS A 22 -34.15 -0.70 -4.12
C CYS A 22 -35.22 -1.04 -5.16
N LYS A 23 -35.83 0.01 -5.71
CA LYS A 23 -36.76 -0.02 -6.84
C LYS A 23 -36.28 0.99 -7.87
N ARG A 24 -36.32 0.66 -9.16
CA ARG A 24 -36.19 1.66 -10.22
C ARG A 24 -37.52 2.41 -10.35
N SER A 25 -37.47 3.67 -10.79
CA SER A 25 -38.65 4.52 -10.97
C SER A 25 -39.71 3.94 -11.92
N THR A 26 -39.36 2.92 -12.69
CA THR A 26 -40.19 2.25 -13.71
C THR A 26 -40.65 0.85 -13.31
N GLU A 27 -40.26 0.34 -12.15
CA GLU A 27 -40.57 -1.03 -11.71
C GLU A 27 -41.25 -1.04 -10.34
N ASP A 28 -42.42 -1.68 -10.23
CA ASP A 28 -43.13 -1.84 -8.96
C ASP A 28 -42.46 -2.85 -8.02
N SER A 29 -41.61 -3.72 -8.57
CA SER A 29 -40.89 -4.78 -7.87
C SER A 29 -39.53 -4.34 -7.31
N ALA A 30 -39.19 -4.87 -6.15
CA ALA A 30 -37.85 -4.83 -5.60
C ALA A 30 -36.85 -5.55 -6.52
N HIS A 31 -35.65 -5.00 -6.70
CA HIS A 31 -34.60 -5.71 -7.40
C HIS A 31 -34.13 -6.94 -6.62
N ALA A 32 -33.74 -7.98 -7.35
CA ALA A 32 -33.16 -9.18 -6.77
C ALA A 32 -32.03 -9.74 -7.63
N TYR A 33 -31.11 -10.47 -7.01
CA TYR A 33 -30.01 -11.14 -7.72
C TYR A 33 -29.94 -12.61 -7.32
N CYS A 34 -29.92 -13.52 -8.28
CA CYS A 34 -29.56 -14.91 -8.02
C CYS A 34 -28.08 -15.03 -7.63
N ARG A 35 -27.67 -16.18 -7.07
CA ARG A 35 -26.31 -16.38 -6.56
C ARG A 35 -25.22 -16.17 -7.60
N THR A 36 -25.45 -16.60 -8.83
CA THR A 36 -24.50 -16.45 -9.94
C THR A 36 -24.32 -14.99 -10.29
N CYS A 37 -25.41 -14.28 -10.63
CA CYS A 37 -25.34 -12.86 -10.97
C CYS A 37 -24.85 -11.98 -9.82
N LEU A 38 -25.15 -12.34 -8.56
CA LEU A 38 -24.58 -11.65 -7.40
C LEU A 38 -23.07 -11.84 -7.34
N SER A 39 -22.57 -13.07 -7.54
CA SER A 39 -21.13 -13.35 -7.55
C SER A 39 -20.42 -12.62 -8.70
N ASP A 40 -21.03 -12.60 -9.89
CA ASP A 40 -20.51 -11.86 -11.05
C ASP A 40 -20.43 -10.35 -10.78
N LEU A 41 -21.42 -9.79 -10.07
CA LEU A 41 -21.39 -8.39 -9.64
C LEU A 41 -20.19 -8.11 -8.71
N PHE A 42 -19.90 -9.01 -7.76
CA PHE A 42 -18.72 -8.89 -6.90
C PHE A 42 -17.42 -9.03 -7.69
N HIS A 43 -17.28 -10.04 -8.56
CA HIS A 43 -16.11 -10.21 -9.41
C HIS A 43 -15.85 -8.99 -10.30
N THR A 44 -16.90 -8.41 -10.88
CA THR A 44 -16.81 -7.20 -11.70
C THR A 44 -16.31 -6.02 -10.86
N SER A 45 -16.84 -5.84 -9.64
CA SER A 45 -16.39 -4.78 -8.72
C SER A 45 -14.96 -4.97 -8.21
N LEU A 46 -14.47 -6.21 -8.11
CA LEU A 46 -13.11 -6.53 -7.72
C LEU A 46 -12.11 -6.23 -8.84
N ALA A 47 -12.51 -6.46 -10.10
CA ALA A 47 -11.71 -6.18 -11.28
C ALA A 47 -11.62 -4.68 -11.59
N ASP A 48 -12.73 -3.95 -11.42
CA ASP A 48 -12.81 -2.51 -11.69
C ASP A 48 -13.08 -1.71 -10.40
N THR A 49 -12.03 -1.01 -9.93
CA THR A 49 -12.09 -0.18 -8.72
C THR A 49 -13.12 0.96 -8.79
N THR A 50 -13.54 1.40 -9.99
CA THR A 50 -14.58 2.44 -10.15
C THR A 50 -15.97 1.91 -9.79
N LEU A 51 -16.18 0.60 -9.93
CA LEU A 51 -17.41 -0.11 -9.57
C LEU A 51 -17.40 -0.59 -8.12
N PHE A 52 -16.32 -0.37 -7.39
CA PHE A 52 -16.20 -0.73 -5.98
C PHE A 52 -16.78 0.36 -5.06
N PRO A 53 -17.41 -0.02 -3.92
CA PRO A 53 -18.02 -1.33 -3.65
C PRO A 53 -19.22 -1.61 -4.58
N PRO A 54 -19.62 -2.90 -4.76
CA PRO A 54 -20.76 -3.26 -5.57
C PRO A 54 -22.04 -2.61 -5.00
N ARG A 55 -22.83 -2.03 -5.90
CA ARG A 55 -24.03 -1.27 -5.60
C ARG A 55 -25.16 -1.68 -6.52
N CYS A 56 -26.40 -1.54 -6.03
CA CYS A 56 -27.60 -1.62 -6.86
C CYS A 56 -28.35 -0.29 -6.75
N CYS A 57 -28.66 0.36 -7.89
CA CYS A 57 -29.31 1.68 -7.92
C CYS A 57 -28.58 2.74 -7.08
N GLY A 58 -27.24 2.67 -7.01
CA GLY A 58 -26.43 3.57 -6.17
C GLY A 58 -26.46 3.25 -4.66
N LYS A 59 -27.28 2.29 -4.21
CA LYS A 59 -27.34 1.84 -2.81
C LYS A 59 -26.37 0.69 -2.56
N SER A 60 -25.78 0.64 -1.38
CA SER A 60 -24.93 -0.47 -0.93
C SER A 60 -25.74 -1.75 -0.76
N LEU A 61 -25.12 -2.88 -1.10
CA LEU A 61 -25.72 -4.19 -0.86
C LEU A 61 -25.64 -4.57 0.63
N PRO A 62 -26.63 -5.31 1.18
CA PRO A 62 -26.61 -5.77 2.57
C PRO A 62 -25.57 -6.89 2.76
N MET A 63 -24.38 -6.51 3.21
CA MET A 63 -23.22 -7.41 3.32
C MET A 63 -23.49 -8.73 4.08
N PRO A 64 -24.25 -8.77 5.19
CA PRO A 64 -24.55 -10.03 5.87
C PRO A 64 -25.26 -11.07 4.98
N LEU A 65 -26.17 -10.63 4.12
CA LEU A 65 -26.89 -11.51 3.19
C LEU A 65 -26.00 -11.90 2.01
N CYS A 66 -25.18 -10.97 1.51
CA CYS A 66 -24.18 -11.29 0.48
C CYS A 66 -23.23 -12.40 0.96
N LYS A 67 -22.78 -12.37 2.22
CA LYS A 67 -21.93 -13.42 2.79
C LYS A 67 -22.57 -14.80 2.87
N GLN A 68 -23.90 -14.87 3.00
CA GLN A 68 -24.63 -16.14 3.01
C GLN A 68 -24.81 -16.72 1.61
N LEU A 69 -24.94 -15.85 0.61
CA LEU A 69 -25.24 -16.26 -0.76
C LEU A 69 -23.98 -16.44 -1.63
N CYS A 70 -22.94 -15.63 -1.43
CA CYS A 70 -21.70 -15.71 -2.20
C CYS A 70 -20.75 -16.80 -1.67
N PRO A 71 -19.85 -17.33 -2.52
CA PRO A 71 -18.77 -18.21 -2.07
C PRO A 71 -17.90 -17.55 -0.98
N PRO A 72 -17.49 -18.28 0.08
CA PRO A 72 -16.65 -17.73 1.13
C PRO A 72 -15.32 -17.15 0.63
N SER A 73 -14.72 -17.76 -0.40
CA SER A 73 -13.49 -17.26 -1.03
C SER A 73 -13.69 -15.88 -1.66
N LEU A 74 -14.80 -15.67 -2.37
CA LEU A 74 -15.14 -14.40 -2.99
C LEU A 74 -15.35 -13.29 -1.95
N MET A 75 -15.98 -13.63 -0.81
CA MET A 75 -16.16 -12.69 0.28
C MET A 75 -14.84 -12.32 0.96
N ALA A 76 -13.93 -13.27 1.11
CA ALA A 76 -12.59 -12.99 1.65
C ALA A 76 -11.79 -12.07 0.71
N GLU A 77 -11.87 -12.29 -0.62
CA GLU A 77 -11.25 -11.40 -1.61
C GLU A 77 -11.86 -9.98 -1.55
N TYR A 78 -13.18 -9.88 -1.40
CA TYR A 78 -13.87 -8.61 -1.20
C TYR A 78 -13.39 -7.87 0.05
N GLU A 79 -13.27 -8.57 1.19
CA GLU A 79 -12.79 -7.97 2.45
C GLU A 79 -11.33 -7.51 2.33
N ASP A 80 -10.47 -8.31 1.70
CA ASP A 80 -9.09 -7.95 1.44
C ASP A 80 -8.99 -6.71 0.53
N LYS A 81 -9.83 -6.64 -0.52
CA LYS A 81 -9.88 -5.48 -1.40
C LYS A 81 -10.44 -4.24 -0.71
N GLN A 82 -11.46 -4.42 0.12
CA GLN A 82 -12.03 -3.34 0.94
C GLN A 82 -10.98 -2.77 1.89
N MET A 83 -10.20 -3.64 2.54
CA MET A 83 -9.10 -3.22 3.41
C MET A 83 -8.02 -2.46 2.63
N GLU A 84 -7.60 -2.97 1.46
CA GLU A 84 -6.63 -2.30 0.60
C GLU A 84 -7.08 -0.87 0.25
N LEU A 85 -8.32 -0.70 -0.19
CA LEU A 85 -8.85 0.60 -0.65
C LEU A 85 -9.14 1.59 0.49
N THR A 86 -9.42 1.08 1.70
CA THR A 86 -9.68 1.93 2.87
C THR A 86 -8.42 2.24 3.68
N THR A 87 -7.33 1.49 3.47
CA THR A 87 -6.05 1.74 4.13
C THR A 87 -5.40 3.00 3.55
N PRO A 88 -5.12 4.03 4.36
CA PRO A 88 -4.35 5.19 3.90
C PRO A 88 -2.92 4.78 3.53
N ASN A 89 -2.42 5.23 2.38
CA ASN A 89 -1.08 4.92 1.89
C ASN A 89 -0.77 3.40 1.89
N PRO A 90 -1.54 2.58 1.15
CA PRO A 90 -1.38 1.13 1.17
C PRO A 90 0.03 0.73 0.72
N VAL A 91 0.62 -0.22 1.44
CA VAL A 91 1.94 -0.77 1.13
C VAL A 91 1.74 -2.02 0.28
N TYR A 92 2.55 -2.17 -0.76
CA TYR A 92 2.53 -3.35 -1.63
C TYR A 92 3.89 -4.04 -1.59
N CYS A 93 3.91 -5.35 -1.83
CA CYS A 93 5.14 -6.10 -1.90
C CYS A 93 6.05 -5.55 -2.99
N SER A 94 7.28 -5.19 -2.62
CA SER A 94 8.30 -4.67 -3.54
C SER A 94 8.74 -5.67 -4.62
N ASN A 95 8.44 -6.96 -4.43
CA ASN A 95 8.65 -7.97 -5.45
C ASN A 95 7.66 -7.80 -6.59
N ARG A 96 8.15 -7.37 -7.76
CA ARG A 96 7.32 -7.07 -8.95
C ARG A 96 6.48 -8.25 -9.44
N SER A 97 6.93 -9.50 -9.25
CA SER A 97 6.14 -10.67 -9.62
C SER A 97 5.02 -10.99 -8.62
N CYS A 98 5.08 -10.44 -7.40
CA CYS A 98 4.05 -10.62 -6.39
C CYS A 98 3.12 -9.41 -6.33
N ALA A 99 3.66 -8.22 -6.08
CA ALA A 99 2.95 -6.93 -6.02
C ALA A 99 1.68 -6.90 -5.15
N LYS A 100 1.49 -7.89 -4.27
CA LYS A 100 0.29 -8.01 -3.43
C LYS A 100 0.29 -6.99 -2.29
N PHE A 101 -0.92 -6.62 -1.89
CA PHE A 101 -1.16 -5.73 -0.76
C PHE A 101 -0.64 -6.28 0.58
N ILE A 102 0.08 -5.39 1.25
CA ILE A 102 0.59 -5.30 2.62
C ILE A 102 -0.43 -5.09 3.75
N LYS A 103 -1.12 -6.10 4.30
CA LYS A 103 -2.05 -5.81 5.44
C LYS A 103 -1.30 -5.09 6.58
N PRO A 104 -1.85 -4.04 7.20
CA PRO A 104 -1.16 -3.26 8.24
C PRO A 104 -0.66 -4.09 9.42
N CYS A 105 -1.36 -5.16 9.79
CA CYS A 105 -0.93 -6.08 10.86
C CYS A 105 0.38 -6.83 10.56
N ASN A 106 0.80 -6.88 9.29
CA ASN A 106 2.07 -7.48 8.85
C ASN A 106 3.17 -6.43 8.66
N ILE A 107 2.96 -5.22 9.17
CA ILE A 107 3.93 -4.12 9.16
C ILE A 107 4.35 -3.87 10.60
N THR A 108 5.64 -4.03 10.88
CA THR A 108 6.22 -3.75 12.20
C THR A 108 7.35 -2.75 12.03
N ALA A 109 7.24 -1.61 12.73
CA ALA A 109 8.04 -0.42 12.44
C ALA A 109 7.99 -0.11 10.93
N ASP A 110 9.14 -0.06 10.26
CA ASP A 110 9.23 0.26 8.83
C ASP A 110 9.39 -0.96 7.93
N ILE A 111 9.10 -2.16 8.44
CA ILE A 111 9.28 -3.42 7.72
C ILE A 111 7.92 -4.08 7.50
N ALA A 112 7.53 -4.18 6.23
CA ALA A 112 6.33 -4.88 5.79
C ALA A 112 6.69 -6.28 5.26
N VAL A 113 6.10 -7.32 5.84
CA VAL A 113 6.35 -8.72 5.47
C VAL A 113 5.23 -9.25 4.58
N CYS A 114 5.55 -9.62 3.35
CA CYS A 114 4.55 -10.16 2.42
C CYS A 114 4.17 -11.60 2.77
N GLN A 115 2.93 -11.83 3.18
CA GLN A 115 2.45 -13.17 3.54
C GLN A 115 2.37 -14.16 2.35
N THR A 116 2.41 -13.69 1.11
CA THR A 116 2.37 -14.57 -0.08
C THR A 116 3.76 -15.07 -0.50
N CYS A 117 4.78 -14.21 -0.55
CA CYS A 117 6.11 -14.59 -1.03
C CYS A 117 7.22 -14.46 0.03
N GLN A 118 6.86 -14.09 1.27
CA GLN A 118 7.74 -13.94 2.42
C GLN A 118 8.87 -12.91 2.26
N LYS A 119 8.84 -12.10 1.20
CA LYS A 119 9.79 -11.00 1.00
C LYS A 119 9.41 -9.78 1.82
N GLU A 120 10.44 -9.08 2.29
CA GLU A 120 10.33 -7.89 3.12
C GLU A 120 10.42 -6.62 2.27
N THR A 121 9.60 -5.63 2.60
CA THR A 121 9.50 -4.34 1.91
C THR A 121 9.64 -3.22 2.93
N CYS A 122 10.40 -2.18 2.61
CA CYS A 122 10.45 -0.98 3.43
C CYS A 122 9.12 -0.22 3.31
N ALA A 123 8.42 -0.01 4.42
CA ALA A 123 7.13 0.68 4.46
C ALA A 123 7.24 2.18 4.10
N ILE A 124 8.41 2.78 4.32
CA ILE A 124 8.69 4.20 4.01
C ILE A 124 8.89 4.38 2.49
N CYS A 125 9.91 3.73 1.92
CA CYS A 125 10.31 3.98 0.53
C CYS A 125 9.69 3.02 -0.50
N ARG A 126 8.96 1.99 -0.05
CA ARG A 126 8.29 0.96 -0.87
C ARG A 126 9.24 0.09 -1.72
N ASN A 127 10.54 0.16 -1.46
CA ASN A 127 11.56 -0.68 -2.08
C ASN A 127 11.78 -1.97 -1.27
N PRO A 128 12.54 -2.95 -1.80
CA PRO A 128 13.01 -4.08 -1.01
C PRO A 128 13.64 -3.60 0.31
N ARG A 129 13.48 -4.40 1.37
CA ARG A 129 14.11 -4.11 2.66
C ARG A 129 15.59 -3.82 2.45
N HIS A 130 16.06 -2.76 3.10
CA HIS A 130 17.45 -2.38 3.17
C HIS A 130 17.90 -2.30 4.63
N ASN A 131 19.21 -2.37 4.84
CA ASN A 131 19.81 -2.20 6.16
C ASN A 131 19.99 -0.71 6.48
N GLY A 132 19.94 -0.37 7.77
CA GLY A 132 20.08 1.01 8.24
C GLY A 132 18.83 1.86 8.03
N VAL A 133 18.95 3.15 8.34
CA VAL A 133 17.84 4.10 8.28
C VAL A 133 17.46 4.38 6.82
N CYS A 134 16.16 4.47 6.53
CA CYS A 134 15.69 4.75 5.18
C CYS A 134 16.10 6.16 4.72
N PRO A 135 16.75 6.33 3.56
CA PRO A 135 17.10 7.66 3.05
C PRO A 135 15.88 8.53 2.69
N LYS A 136 14.71 7.90 2.52
CA LYS A 136 13.44 8.60 2.30
C LYS A 136 12.63 8.77 3.58
N ASP A 137 13.20 8.44 4.74
CA ASP A 137 12.59 8.75 6.02
C ASP A 137 12.48 10.27 6.17
N PRO A 138 11.28 10.82 6.45
CA PRO A 138 11.08 12.26 6.59
C PRO A 138 12.01 12.91 7.63
N SER A 139 12.30 12.21 8.72
CA SER A 139 13.18 12.69 9.79
C SER A 139 14.62 12.76 9.33
N VAL A 140 15.06 11.77 8.53
CA VAL A 140 16.39 11.77 7.91
C VAL A 140 16.49 12.88 6.88
N GLN A 141 15.45 13.09 6.07
CA GLN A 141 15.44 14.17 5.08
C GLN A 141 15.52 15.53 5.75
N ALA A 142 14.72 15.78 6.79
CA ALA A 142 14.80 17.03 7.56
C ALA A 142 16.19 17.26 8.16
N LEU A 143 16.84 16.20 8.68
CA LEU A 143 18.20 16.29 9.19
C LEU A 143 19.22 16.61 8.08
N ILE A 144 19.07 16.01 6.90
CA ILE A 144 19.93 16.28 5.73
C ILE A 144 19.73 17.72 5.23
N GLU A 145 18.51 18.24 5.25
CA GLU A 145 18.22 19.62 4.86
C GLU A 145 18.90 20.62 5.80
N VAL A 146 18.82 20.40 7.12
CA VAL A 146 19.54 21.21 8.11
C VAL A 146 21.04 21.10 7.90
N ALA A 147 21.57 19.88 7.75
CA ALA A 147 22.98 19.67 7.48
C ALA A 147 23.46 20.40 6.22
N THR A 148 22.66 20.40 5.16
CA THR A 148 23.01 21.10 3.91
C THR A 148 23.02 22.61 4.11
N LYS A 149 22.08 23.14 4.89
CA LYS A 149 22.00 24.58 5.20
C LYS A 149 23.17 25.06 6.07
N GLU A 150 23.59 24.24 7.03
CA GLU A 150 24.72 24.54 7.92
C GLU A 150 26.06 24.06 7.34
N GLU A 151 26.08 23.62 6.08
CA GLU A 151 27.27 23.11 5.38
C GLU A 151 27.99 21.97 6.13
N TRP A 152 27.24 21.16 6.88
CA TRP A 152 27.73 19.95 7.53
C TRP A 152 28.02 18.86 6.50
N GLN A 153 29.14 18.16 6.67
CA GLN A 153 29.58 17.11 5.74
C GLN A 153 29.28 15.71 6.28
N GLN A 154 28.89 14.78 5.40
CA GLN A 154 28.79 13.36 5.74
C GLN A 154 30.12 12.64 5.55
N CYS A 155 30.51 11.82 6.54
CA CYS A 155 31.62 10.89 6.37
C CYS A 155 31.34 9.92 5.19
N PRO A 156 32.26 9.75 4.22
CA PRO A 156 32.02 8.90 3.05
C PRO A 156 31.86 7.43 3.37
N ASN A 157 32.38 6.98 4.52
CA ASN A 157 32.32 5.59 4.94
C ASN A 157 31.08 5.30 5.79
N CYS A 158 30.93 6.00 6.92
CA CYS A 158 29.88 5.69 7.90
C CYS A 158 28.67 6.63 7.86
N ARG A 159 28.65 7.62 6.95
CA ARG A 159 27.56 8.61 6.77
C ARG A 159 27.24 9.49 7.98
N THR A 160 28.02 9.42 9.07
CA THR A 160 27.88 10.32 10.21
C THR A 160 28.10 11.77 9.76
N LEU A 161 27.22 12.67 10.20
CA LEU A 161 27.34 14.11 9.97
C LEU A 161 28.47 14.69 10.83
N VAL A 162 29.27 15.55 10.20
CA VAL A 162 30.43 16.22 10.78
C VAL A 162 30.27 17.71 10.50
N GLU A 163 30.32 18.51 11.55
CA GLU A 163 30.37 19.97 11.48
C GLU A 163 31.83 20.43 11.53
N LEU A 164 32.20 21.38 10.67
CA LEU A 164 33.48 22.09 10.72
C LEU A 164 33.25 23.48 11.32
N THR A 165 33.68 23.69 12.56
CA THR A 165 33.58 25.01 13.20
C THR A 165 34.71 25.94 12.75
N VAL A 166 35.96 25.45 12.77
CA VAL A 166 37.18 26.15 12.35
C VAL A 166 38.28 25.15 12.00
N GLY A 167 39.15 25.48 11.04
CA GLY A 167 40.40 24.74 10.81
C GLY A 167 40.59 24.18 9.39
N CYS A 168 41.38 23.11 9.28
CA CYS A 168 41.76 22.48 8.02
C CYS A 168 40.62 21.59 7.48
N TYR A 169 40.53 21.44 6.16
CA TYR A 169 39.57 20.53 5.51
C TYR A 169 39.91 19.03 5.64
N HIS A 170 41.04 18.67 6.26
CA HIS A 170 41.38 17.28 6.58
C HIS A 170 40.63 16.79 7.81
N MET A 171 39.60 15.97 7.60
CA MET A 171 38.75 15.44 8.66
C MET A 171 39.07 14.00 8.97
N ARG A 172 39.04 13.64 10.26
CA ARG A 172 39.08 12.25 10.72
C ARG A 172 37.79 11.92 11.47
N CYS A 173 36.99 11.03 10.88
CA CYS A 173 35.74 10.57 11.48
C CYS A 173 36.02 9.66 12.69
N ARG A 174 35.05 9.56 13.62
CA ARG A 174 35.08 8.59 14.74
C ARG A 174 35.19 7.14 14.28
N CYS A 175 34.73 6.81 13.07
CA CYS A 175 34.93 5.49 12.48
C CYS A 175 36.37 5.24 11.96
N GLY A 176 37.27 6.21 12.08
CA GLY A 176 38.66 6.14 11.67
C GLY A 176 38.94 6.62 10.23
N THR A 177 37.91 6.85 9.41
CA THR A 177 38.09 7.32 8.03
C THR A 177 38.58 8.78 7.98
N GLU A 178 39.65 9.01 7.23
CA GLU A 178 40.17 10.34 6.91
C GLU A 178 39.68 10.81 5.55
N PHE A 179 39.12 12.02 5.47
CA PHE A 179 38.47 12.54 4.27
C PHE A 179 38.57 14.06 4.19
N CYS A 180 38.34 14.61 2.99
CA CYS A 180 38.23 16.05 2.80
C CYS A 180 36.82 16.55 3.12
N TYR A 181 36.70 17.60 3.93
CA TYR A 181 35.40 18.20 4.30
C TYR A 181 34.65 18.79 3.10
N ILE A 182 35.35 19.41 2.14
CA ILE A 182 34.72 20.02 0.95
C ILE A 182 34.19 18.93 0.01
N CYS A 183 35.06 17.98 -0.32
CA CYS A 183 34.85 17.08 -1.46
C CYS A 183 34.26 15.72 -1.02
N ALA A 184 34.20 15.45 0.29
CA ALA A 184 33.79 14.18 0.91
C ALA A 184 34.57 12.94 0.44
N LYS A 185 35.66 13.09 -0.32
CA LYS A 185 36.49 11.96 -0.78
C LYS A 185 37.54 11.57 0.25
N PRO A 186 38.04 10.32 0.22
CA PRO A 186 39.20 9.92 1.02
C PRO A 186 40.35 10.93 0.92
N TRP A 187 41.04 11.18 2.03
CA TRP A 187 42.10 12.18 2.07
C TRP A 187 43.16 11.95 0.98
N LYS A 188 43.66 13.04 0.38
CA LYS A 188 44.59 13.04 -0.78
C LYS A 188 44.06 12.44 -2.09
N THR A 189 42.75 12.23 -2.23
CA THR A 189 42.13 11.79 -3.50
C THR A 189 41.25 12.86 -4.16
N CYS A 190 41.26 14.09 -3.64
CA CYS A 190 40.51 15.18 -4.27
C CYS A 190 41.18 15.61 -5.59
N PRO A 191 40.39 15.92 -6.63
CA PRO A 191 40.91 16.32 -7.95
C PRO A 191 41.53 17.73 -7.97
N TYR A 192 41.24 18.54 -6.95
CA TYR A 192 41.77 19.91 -6.82
C TYR A 192 42.42 20.07 -5.45
N PRO A 193 43.48 20.88 -5.31
CA PRO A 193 44.04 21.27 -4.02
C PRO A 193 43.11 22.30 -3.32
N HIS A 194 43.00 22.20 -2.00
CA HIS A 194 42.30 23.13 -1.10
C HIS A 194 42.94 23.08 0.27
#